data_AF-A0A7J4EU97-F1
#
_entry.id   AF-A0A7J4EU97-F1
#
_cell.length_a   1.000
_cell.length_b   1.000
_cell.length_c   1.000
_cell.angle_alpha   90.00
_cell.angle_beta   90.00
_cell.angle_gamma   90.00
#
_symmetry.space_group_name_H-M   'P 1'
#
loop_
_entity.id
_entity.type
_entity.pdbx_description
1 polymer ?
#
loop_
_entity_poly.entity_id
_entity_poly.type
_entity_poly.pdbx_seq_one_letter_code
_entity_poly.pdbx_strand_id
1 'polypeptide(L)'
;MFLYPQEIIADIYVSRIGGFSPELEKREAGINSKAIEMNTSIIADETYARLKFLDEKPYPFFLKKKYRIVGLEENMEGYEESSNGEVVLSYDLKDELEQKVGSEVIINTVETFRLGDETSAIEKILGKTFKINKKTRENY
;
A
#
# COMPACT_ATOMS: atom_id res chain seq x y z
N MET A 1 -16.99 12.10 -11.56
CA MET A 1 -15.72 11.46 -11.98
C MET A 1 -14.76 11.62 -10.82
N PHE A 2 -14.20 10.53 -10.31
CA PHE A 2 -13.26 10.57 -9.19
C PHE A 2 -11.92 11.12 -9.65
N LEU A 3 -11.25 11.93 -8.82
CA LEU A 3 -9.94 12.52 -9.14
C LEU A 3 -8.81 11.50 -9.02
N TYR A 4 -8.99 10.50 -8.14
CA TYR A 4 -8.00 9.49 -7.81
C TYR A 4 -8.64 8.08 -7.79
N PRO A 5 -7.82 7.02 -7.75
CA PRO A 5 -6.42 6.99 -8.16
C PRO A 5 -6.26 7.30 -9.65
N GLN A 6 -5.20 7.96 -10.06
CA GLN A 6 -4.88 8.20 -11.47
C GLN A 6 -3.76 7.27 -11.93
N GLU A 7 -3.98 6.49 -12.99
CA GLU A 7 -2.93 5.64 -13.57
C GLU A 7 -1.84 6.49 -14.22
N ILE A 8 -0.59 6.24 -13.83
CA ILE A 8 0.59 6.92 -14.41
C ILE A 8 1.39 6.00 -15.34
N ILE A 9 1.48 4.72 -14.96
CA ILE A 9 2.11 3.63 -15.70
C ILE A 9 1.23 2.42 -15.39
N ALA A 10 1.09 1.49 -16.33
CA ALA A 10 0.25 0.31 -16.14
C ALA A 10 0.51 -0.38 -14.77
N ASP A 11 -0.56 -0.51 -13.98
CA ASP A 11 -0.58 -1.07 -12.61
C ASP A 11 0.15 -0.21 -11.54
N ILE A 12 0.35 1.08 -11.82
CA ILE A 12 0.90 2.08 -10.91
C ILE A 12 0.04 3.34 -10.96
N TYR A 13 -0.46 3.72 -9.80
CA TYR A 13 -1.40 4.83 -9.64
C TYR A 13 -0.85 5.89 -8.70
N VAL A 14 -1.33 7.12 -8.85
CA VAL A 14 -1.12 8.22 -7.91
C VAL A 14 -2.45 8.57 -7.27
N SER A 15 -2.42 8.73 -5.95
CA SER A 15 -3.53 9.24 -5.16
C SER A 15 -2.99 10.18 -4.08
N ARG A 16 -3.84 10.59 -3.15
CA ARG A 16 -3.48 11.31 -1.93
C ARG A 16 -3.90 10.53 -0.70
N ILE A 17 -3.28 10.80 0.44
CA ILE A 17 -3.81 10.29 1.71
C ILE A 17 -5.06 11.10 2.07
N GLY A 18 -6.18 10.41 2.18
CA GLY A 18 -7.46 10.99 2.56
C GLY A 18 -7.56 11.15 4.07
N GLY A 19 -7.26 10.07 4.80
CA GLY A 19 -7.36 10.05 6.25
C GLY A 19 -7.11 8.67 6.82
N PHE A 20 -7.77 8.39 7.94
CA PHE A 20 -7.65 7.12 8.66
C PHE A 20 -9.02 6.56 9.04
N SER A 21 -9.17 5.24 9.00
CA SER A 21 -10.38 4.54 9.43
C SER A 21 -10.06 3.49 10.49
N PRO A 22 -10.89 3.36 11.55
CA PRO A 22 -10.77 2.28 12.52
C PRO A 22 -11.24 0.91 11.97
N GLU A 23 -11.95 0.88 10.84
CA GLU A 23 -12.43 -0.34 10.20
C GLU A 23 -11.34 -1.05 9.38
N LEU A 24 -10.22 -0.38 9.11
CA LEU A 24 -9.10 -0.93 8.36
C LEU A 24 -8.04 -1.50 9.30
N GLU A 25 -7.56 -2.70 8.99
CA GLU A 25 -6.42 -3.29 9.68
C GLU A 25 -5.10 -2.60 9.30
N LYS A 26 -4.07 -2.70 10.14
CA LYS A 26 -2.74 -2.07 9.96
C LYS A 26 -2.08 -2.30 8.58
N ARG A 27 -2.47 -3.35 7.86
CA ARG A 27 -1.95 -3.72 6.53
C ARG A 27 -3.01 -3.60 5.43
N GLU A 28 -4.00 -2.75 5.65
CA GLU A 28 -5.04 -2.44 4.69
C GLU A 28 -4.99 -0.97 4.31
N ALA A 29 -5.35 -0.71 3.06
CA ALA A 29 -5.48 0.62 2.52
C ALA A 29 -6.84 0.69 1.81
N GLY A 30 -7.72 1.51 2.35
CA GLY A 30 -9.06 1.72 1.81
C GLY A 30 -9.03 2.72 0.66
N ILE A 31 -9.78 2.44 -0.40
CA ILE A 31 -10.08 3.39 -1.47
C ILE A 31 -11.55 3.20 -1.81
N ASN A 32 -12.27 4.27 -2.09
CA ASN A 32 -13.66 4.23 -2.54
C ASN A 32 -13.86 3.18 -3.64
N SER A 33 -14.76 2.22 -3.43
CA SER A 33 -14.98 1.10 -4.35
C SER A 33 -15.32 1.56 -5.77
N LYS A 34 -16.13 2.62 -5.89
CA LYS A 34 -16.50 3.18 -7.20
C LYS A 34 -15.30 3.86 -7.88
N ALA A 35 -14.40 4.46 -7.11
CA ALA A 35 -13.18 5.04 -7.65
C ALA A 35 -12.22 3.95 -8.16
N ILE A 36 -12.09 2.84 -7.44
CA ILE A 36 -11.35 1.66 -7.87
C ILE A 36 -11.89 1.17 -9.22
N GLU A 37 -13.20 0.93 -9.31
CA GLU A 37 -13.87 0.38 -10.51
C GLU A 37 -13.71 1.30 -11.73
N MET A 38 -13.83 2.62 -11.53
CA MET A 38 -13.81 3.57 -12.63
C MET A 38 -12.40 3.89 -13.14
N ASN A 39 -11.42 3.96 -12.25
CA ASN A 39 -10.12 4.55 -12.57
C ASN A 39 -8.96 3.55 -12.63
N THR A 40 -9.17 2.29 -12.23
CA THR A 40 -8.08 1.34 -12.03
C THR A 40 -8.41 -0.07 -12.50
N SER A 41 -7.39 -0.92 -12.59
CA SER A 41 -7.53 -2.37 -12.78
C SER A 41 -7.47 -3.15 -11.45
N ILE A 42 -7.53 -2.44 -10.31
CA ILE A 42 -7.40 -3.02 -8.98
C ILE A 42 -8.65 -3.84 -8.67
N ILE A 43 -8.46 -5.08 -8.21
CA ILE A 43 -9.52 -5.91 -7.67
C ILE A 43 -9.53 -5.70 -6.15
N ALA A 44 -10.59 -5.09 -5.64
CA ALA A 44 -10.76 -4.85 -4.21
C ALA A 44 -10.67 -6.18 -3.43
N ASP A 45 -10.09 -6.11 -2.24
CA ASP A 45 -9.85 -7.20 -1.30
C ASP A 45 -8.87 -8.30 -1.75
N GLU A 46 -8.55 -8.38 -3.04
CA GLU A 46 -7.61 -9.34 -3.63
C GLU A 46 -6.25 -8.72 -3.96
N THR A 47 -6.23 -7.44 -4.34
CA THR A 47 -5.01 -6.76 -4.80
C THR A 47 -4.17 -6.28 -3.63
N TYR A 48 -2.87 -6.53 -3.71
CA TYR A 48 -1.89 -5.98 -2.77
C TYR A 48 -1.10 -4.88 -3.45
N ALA A 49 -1.02 -3.74 -2.77
CA ALA A 49 -0.24 -2.61 -3.20
C ALA A 49 0.92 -2.32 -2.26
N ARG A 50 1.95 -1.70 -2.80
CA ARG A 50 2.94 -0.99 -2.00
C ARG A 50 2.71 0.51 -2.12
N LEU A 51 2.59 1.17 -0.98
CA LEU A 51 2.47 2.61 -0.90
C LEU A 51 3.85 3.25 -0.82
N LYS A 52 4.07 4.32 -1.57
CA LYS A 52 5.30 5.11 -1.53
C LYS A 52 4.98 6.60 -1.54
N PHE A 53 5.42 7.31 -0.52
CA PHE A 53 5.40 8.78 -0.49
C PHE A 53 6.53 9.35 -1.35
N LEU A 54 6.26 10.45 -2.05
CA LEU A 54 7.23 11.03 -2.99
C LEU A 54 8.50 11.56 -2.30
N ASP A 55 8.37 12.10 -1.09
CA ASP A 55 9.47 12.71 -0.33
C ASP A 55 10.28 11.71 0.52
N GLU A 56 9.95 10.42 0.46
CA GLU A 56 10.63 9.41 1.27
C GLU A 56 11.85 8.81 0.56
N LYS A 57 12.88 8.52 1.37
CA LYS A 57 14.07 7.79 0.88
C LYS A 57 13.65 6.45 0.29
N PRO A 58 14.23 6.05 -0.87
CA PRO A 58 13.89 4.78 -1.49
C PRO A 58 14.39 3.62 -0.62
N TYR A 59 13.48 2.86 -0.03
CA TYR A 59 13.80 1.59 0.60
C TYR A 59 13.97 0.47 -0.45
N PRO A 60 14.87 -0.50 -0.19
CA PRO A 60 14.90 -1.75 -0.94
C PRO A 60 13.51 -2.39 -0.99
N PHE A 61 13.18 -2.99 -2.14
CA PHE A 61 11.84 -3.52 -2.44
C PHE A 61 11.28 -4.46 -1.37
N PHE A 62 12.11 -5.35 -0.83
CA PHE A 62 11.75 -6.34 0.20
C PHE A 62 11.52 -5.75 1.60
N LEU A 63 11.97 -4.52 1.87
CA LEU A 63 11.69 -3.83 3.14
C LEU A 63 10.40 -3.01 3.08
N LYS A 64 9.81 -2.84 1.89
CA LYS A 64 8.61 -2.03 1.73
C LYS A 64 7.38 -2.80 2.22
N LYS A 65 6.59 -2.11 3.04
CA LYS A 65 5.30 -2.57 3.55
C LYS A 65 4.34 -2.87 2.37
N LYS A 66 3.68 -4.04 2.39
CA LYS A 66 2.55 -4.38 1.51
C LYS A 66 1.24 -4.05 2.23
N TYR A 67 0.25 -3.61 1.47
CA TYR A 67 -1.09 -3.30 1.93
C TYR A 67 -2.12 -3.98 1.03
N ARG A 68 -3.12 -4.63 1.61
CA ARG A 68 -4.29 -5.12 0.89
C ARG A 68 -5.18 -3.94 0.56
N ILE A 69 -5.59 -3.79 -0.70
CA ILE A 69 -6.51 -2.72 -1.08
C ILE A 69 -7.93 -3.15 -0.75
N VAL A 70 -8.61 -2.37 0.08
CA VAL A 70 -10.00 -2.61 0.49
C VAL A 70 -10.89 -1.61 -0.23
N GLY A 71 -11.99 -2.08 -0.80
CA GLY A 71 -13.02 -1.22 -1.37
C GLY A 71 -13.88 -0.62 -0.26
N LEU A 72 -13.87 0.71 -0.14
CA LEU A 72 -14.69 1.41 0.84
C LEU A 72 -16.08 1.66 0.26
N GLU A 73 -17.09 1.14 0.95
CA GLU A 73 -18.52 1.31 0.64
C GLU A 73 -19.14 2.45 1.45
N GLU A 74 -20.28 2.99 1.01
CA GLU A 74 -20.94 4.17 1.62
C GLU A 74 -21.31 3.98 3.10
N ASN A 75 -21.42 2.74 3.58
CA ASN A 75 -21.73 2.40 4.97
C ASN A 75 -20.50 2.29 5.89
N MET A 76 -19.30 2.53 5.35
CA MET A 76 -18.03 2.47 6.08
C MET A 76 -17.57 3.86 6.51
N GLU A 77 -17.02 4.00 7.72
CA GLU A 77 -16.49 5.27 8.25
C GLU A 77 -15.38 5.83 7.36
N GLY A 78 -14.57 4.96 6.74
CA GLY A 78 -13.51 5.39 5.84
C GLY A 78 -14.00 6.04 4.54
N TYR A 79 -15.27 5.91 4.18
CA TYR A 79 -15.79 6.35 2.89
C TYR A 79 -15.67 7.86 2.69
N GLU A 80 -15.95 8.65 3.74
CA GLU A 80 -15.91 10.12 3.68
C GLU A 80 -14.50 10.64 3.38
N GLU A 81 -13.50 9.97 3.97
CA GLU A 81 -12.08 10.27 3.77
C GLU A 81 -11.58 9.91 2.35
N SER A 82 -12.37 9.15 1.57
CA SER A 82 -12.06 8.74 0.19
C SER A 82 -13.05 9.31 -0.84
N SER A 83 -13.62 10.47 -0.57
CA SER A 83 -14.68 11.08 -1.40
C SER A 83 -14.31 11.21 -2.90
N ASN A 84 -13.03 11.40 -3.23
CA ASN A 84 -12.53 11.46 -4.61
C ASN A 84 -11.60 10.29 -4.99
N GLY A 85 -11.52 9.23 -4.18
CA GLY A 85 -10.62 8.09 -4.39
C GLY A 85 -9.25 8.24 -3.72
N GLU A 86 -9.16 9.09 -2.70
CA GLU A 86 -8.01 9.19 -1.79
C GLU A 86 -7.78 7.86 -1.05
N VAL A 87 -6.53 7.57 -0.69
CA VAL A 87 -6.14 6.40 0.11
C VAL A 87 -6.40 6.67 1.59
N VAL A 88 -7.17 5.80 2.22
CA VAL A 88 -7.45 5.79 3.65
C VAL A 88 -6.62 4.70 4.29
N LEU A 89 -5.99 5.01 5.41
CA LEU A 89 -5.12 4.06 6.13
C LEU A 89 -5.77 3.61 7.43
N SER A 90 -5.23 2.55 8.02
CA SER A 90 -5.64 2.13 9.36
C SER A 90 -5.32 3.17 10.42
N TYR A 91 -6.24 3.33 11.39
CA TYR A 91 -6.05 4.19 12.56
C TYR A 91 -4.79 3.84 13.37
N ASP A 92 -4.32 2.59 13.32
CA ASP A 92 -3.05 2.14 13.94
C ASP A 92 -1.82 2.86 13.39
N LEU A 93 -1.92 3.48 12.22
CA LEU A 93 -0.85 4.22 11.56
C LEU A 93 -1.00 5.73 11.75
N LYS A 94 -2.04 6.19 12.45
CA LYS A 94 -2.34 7.61 12.60
C LYS A 94 -1.18 8.37 13.22
N ASP A 95 -0.65 7.92 14.35
CA ASP A 95 0.48 8.57 15.02
C ASP A 95 1.75 8.67 14.14
N GLU A 96 1.96 7.72 13.22
CA GLU A 96 3.11 7.69 12.31
C GLU A 96 2.90 8.61 11.08
N LEU A 97 1.66 8.70 10.59
CA LEU A 97 1.36 9.21 9.25
C LEU A 97 0.35 10.37 9.22
N GLU A 98 -0.13 10.88 10.34
CA GLU A 98 -1.13 11.96 10.38
C GLU A 98 -0.67 13.21 9.63
N GLN A 99 0.60 13.58 9.78
CA GLN A 99 1.27 14.65 9.03
C GLN A 99 1.31 14.46 7.50
N LYS A 100 0.99 13.26 7.00
CA LYS A 100 0.97 12.91 5.57
C LYS A 100 -0.42 13.00 4.95
N VAL A 101 -1.47 13.31 5.72
CA VAL A 101 -2.80 13.56 5.17
C VAL A 101 -2.73 14.69 4.13
N GLY A 102 -3.38 14.48 2.98
CA GLY A 102 -3.33 15.35 1.80
C GLY A 102 -2.08 15.21 0.95
N SER A 103 -1.03 14.51 1.41
CA SER A 103 0.19 14.29 0.62
C SER A 103 -0.04 13.24 -0.47
N GLU A 104 0.72 13.37 -1.56
CA GLU A 104 0.67 12.43 -2.68
C GLU A 104 1.31 11.09 -2.32
N VAL A 105 0.67 10.02 -2.77
CA VAL A 105 1.12 8.64 -2.56
C VAL A 105 1.05 7.88 -3.88
N ILE A 106 2.12 7.15 -4.18
CA ILE A 106 2.15 6.18 -5.27
C ILE A 106 1.63 4.85 -4.75
N ILE A 107 0.66 4.29 -5.46
CA ILE A 107 0.08 2.95 -5.24
C ILE A 107 0.67 2.06 -6.33
N ASN A 108 1.53 1.11 -5.94
CA ASN A 108 2.14 0.17 -6.88
C ASN A 108 1.56 -1.24 -6.69
N THR A 109 0.81 -1.73 -7.68
CA THR A 109 0.15 -3.06 -7.66
C THR A 109 0.80 -4.06 -8.60
N VAL A 110 1.94 -3.69 -9.21
CA VAL A 110 2.67 -4.52 -10.20
C VAL A 110 2.96 -5.93 -9.67
N GLU A 111 3.16 -6.11 -8.37
CA GLU A 111 3.39 -7.45 -7.82
C GLU A 111 2.22 -8.40 -8.04
N THR A 112 1.00 -7.96 -7.74
CA THR A 112 -0.20 -8.77 -7.89
C THR A 112 -0.41 -9.18 -9.33
N PHE A 113 -0.15 -8.26 -10.28
CA PHE A 113 -0.48 -8.51 -11.69
C PHE A 113 0.67 -9.07 -12.52
N ARG A 114 1.93 -8.88 -12.13
CA ARG A 114 3.09 -9.21 -12.99
C ARG A 114 4.18 -10.08 -12.39
N LEU A 115 4.30 -10.15 -11.05
CA LEU A 115 5.43 -10.85 -10.42
C LEU A 115 5.06 -12.16 -9.75
N GLY A 116 3.78 -12.37 -9.40
CA GLY A 116 3.33 -13.61 -8.78
C GLY A 116 4.17 -14.04 -7.56
N ASP A 117 4.33 -15.35 -7.38
CA ASP A 117 5.00 -15.97 -6.21
C ASP A 117 6.54 -15.88 -6.22
N GLU A 118 7.16 -15.36 -7.28
CA GLU A 118 8.63 -15.38 -7.46
C GLU A 118 9.37 -14.48 -6.46
N THR A 119 8.69 -13.51 -5.88
CA THR A 119 9.24 -12.63 -4.83
C THR A 119 9.58 -13.41 -3.55
N SER A 120 8.84 -14.47 -3.24
CA SER A 120 9.07 -15.32 -2.06
C SER A 120 10.41 -16.05 -2.12
N ALA A 121 10.92 -16.36 -3.32
CA ALA A 121 12.20 -17.02 -3.51
C ALA A 121 13.37 -16.09 -3.14
N ILE A 122 13.28 -14.82 -3.53
CA ILE A 122 14.30 -13.80 -3.23
C ILE A 122 14.34 -13.50 -1.72
N GLU A 123 13.18 -13.39 -1.08
CA GLU A 123 13.07 -13.20 0.37
C GLU A 123 13.67 -14.38 1.16
N LYS A 124 13.44 -15.63 0.70
CA LYS A 124 14.05 -16.84 1.30
C LYS A 124 15.57 -16.86 1.17
N ILE A 125 16.11 -16.47 0.02
CA ILE A 125 17.56 -16.44 -0.22
C ILE A 125 18.22 -15.40 0.69
N LEU A 126 17.67 -14.18 0.74
CA LEU A 126 18.23 -13.11 1.58
C LEU A 126 18.08 -13.40 3.08
N GLY A 127 16.94 -13.96 3.51
CA GLY A 127 16.72 -14.36 4.91
C GLY A 127 17.74 -15.40 5.40
N LYS A 128 18.20 -16.30 4.51
CA LYS A 128 19.31 -17.22 4.82
C LYS A 128 20.64 -16.49 4.97
N THR A 129 20.96 -15.57 4.07
CA THR A 129 22.20 -14.78 4.10
C THR A 129 22.31 -13.90 5.36
N PHE A 130 21.21 -13.27 5.77
CA PHE A 130 21.19 -12.46 7.00
C PHE A 130 21.28 -13.31 8.28
N LYS A 131 20.69 -14.52 8.31
CA LYS A 131 20.86 -15.46 9.44
C LYS A 131 22.29 -16.00 9.56
N ILE A 132 22.97 -16.23 8.45
CA ILE A 132 24.37 -16.67 8.43
C ILE A 132 25.26 -15.59 9.08
N ASN A 133 25.05 -14.32 8.76
CA ASN A 133 25.85 -13.22 9.32
C ASN A 133 25.66 -12.99 10.83
N LYS A 134 24.51 -13.37 11.40
CA LYS A 134 24.26 -13.25 12.84
C LYS A 134 25.03 -14.31 13.64
N LYS A 135 25.12 -15.54 13.13
CA LYS A 135 25.89 -16.64 13.75
C LYS A 135 27.41 -16.41 13.75
N THR A 136 27.93 -15.66 12.78
CA THR A 136 29.37 -15.34 12.71
C THR A 136 29.77 -14.25 13.71
N ARG A 137 28.83 -13.40 14.14
CA ARG A 137 29.08 -12.32 15.13
C ARG A 137 28.95 -12.75 16.59
N GLU A 138 28.33 -13.90 16.88
CA GLU A 138 28.22 -14.46 18.23
C GLU A 138 29.39 -15.39 18.61
N ASN A 139 30.35 -15.60 17.69
CA ASN A 139 31.53 -16.45 17.89
C ASN A 139 32.86 -15.66 17.95
N TYR A 140 32.80 -14.36 18.21
CA TYR A 140 33.97 -13.51 18.49
C TYR A 140 33.77 -12.73 19.78
#